data_AF-A0A3A8G7I6-F1
#
_entry.id   AF-A0A3A8G7I6-F1
#
_cell.length_a   1.000
_cell.length_b   1.000
_cell.length_c   1.000
_cell.angle_alpha   90.00
_cell.angle_beta   90.00
_cell.angle_gamma   90.00
#
_symmetry.space_group_name_H-M   'P 1'
#
loop_
_entity.id
_entity.type
_entity.pdbx_description
1 polymer ?
#
loop_
_entity_poly.entity_id
_entity_poly.type
_entity_poly.pdbx_seq_one_letter_code
_entity_poly.pdbx_strand_id
1 'polypeptide(L)'
;VPDRKEVDAKAREIVEKLGPRPRKAALREAILALTSLRAWHPTELAKKLSYSPDKLTERHLKAMVEEGLLERTHPDNPAHPAQAYRATRRG
;
A
#
# COMPACT_ATOMS: atom_id res chain seq x y z
N VAL A 1 -13.93 -0.06 15.57
CA VAL A 1 -12.84 -0.39 14.60
C VAL A 1 -13.48 -1.21 13.51
N PRO A 2 -13.32 -0.88 12.22
CA PRO A 2 -13.90 -1.69 11.14
C PRO A 2 -13.48 -3.15 11.31
N ASP A 3 -14.41 -4.08 11.07
CA ASP A 3 -14.10 -5.51 11.13
C ASP A 3 -12.98 -5.82 10.13
N ARG A 4 -12.01 -6.64 10.52
CA ARG A 4 -10.91 -7.07 9.63
C ARG A 4 -11.44 -7.63 8.32
N LYS A 5 -12.60 -8.30 8.35
CA LYS A 5 -13.28 -8.82 7.15
C LYS A 5 -13.73 -7.71 6.21
N GLU A 6 -14.21 -6.59 6.75
CA GLU A 6 -14.70 -5.45 5.96
C GLU A 6 -13.55 -4.74 5.25
N VAL A 7 -12.41 -4.56 5.93
CA VAL A 7 -11.18 -4.00 5.33
C VAL A 7 -10.68 -4.89 4.21
N ASP A 8 -10.68 -6.20 4.41
CA ASP A 8 -10.22 -7.15 3.39
C ASP A 8 -11.17 -7.20 2.18
N ALA A 9 -12.48 -7.07 2.39
CA ALA A 9 -13.46 -6.97 1.31
C ALA A 9 -13.24 -5.70 0.46
N LYS A 10 -13.12 -4.52 1.11
CA LYS A 10 -12.82 -3.25 0.43
C LYS A 10 -11.48 -3.31 -0.31
N ALA A 11 -10.48 -3.92 0.29
CA ALA A 11 -9.18 -4.11 -0.34
C ALA A 11 -9.28 -4.96 -1.62
N ARG A 12 -10.10 -6.01 -1.60
CA ARG A 12 -10.34 -6.85 -2.75
C ARG A 12 -11.03 -6.08 -3.89
N GLU A 13 -12.04 -5.28 -3.60
CA GLU A 13 -12.71 -4.46 -4.62
C GLU A 13 -11.75 -3.47 -5.30
N ILE A 14 -10.84 -2.86 -4.53
CA ILE A 14 -9.82 -1.94 -5.08
C ILE A 14 -8.91 -2.69 -6.06
N VAL A 15 -8.45 -3.89 -5.68
CA VAL A 15 -7.59 -4.72 -6.53
C VAL A 15 -8.34 -5.21 -7.77
N GLU A 16 -9.60 -5.61 -7.65
CA GLU A 16 -10.40 -6.07 -8.79
C GLU A 16 -10.60 -4.95 -9.83
N LYS A 17 -10.83 -3.72 -9.38
CA LYS A 17 -10.93 -2.53 -10.26
C LYS A 17 -9.62 -2.17 -10.96
N LEU A 18 -8.49 -2.57 -10.39
CA LEU A 18 -7.15 -2.26 -10.91
C LEU A 18 -6.83 -3.04 -12.21
N GLY A 19 -7.38 -4.24 -12.34
CA GLY A 19 -7.14 -5.14 -13.48
C GLY A 19 -5.73 -5.73 -13.54
N PRO A 20 -5.40 -6.53 -14.57
CA PRO A 20 -4.19 -7.35 -14.63
C PRO A 20 -2.90 -6.60 -15.00
N ARG A 21 -3.00 -5.43 -15.66
CA ARG A 21 -1.86 -4.55 -15.98
C ARG A 21 -2.23 -3.10 -15.75
N PRO A 22 -2.29 -2.66 -14.49
CA PRO A 22 -2.56 -1.27 -14.20
C PRO A 22 -1.44 -0.36 -14.69
N ARG A 23 -1.84 0.83 -15.14
CA ARG A 23 -0.89 1.92 -15.37
C ARG A 23 -0.31 2.36 -14.02
N LYS A 24 0.89 2.96 -14.05
CA LYS A 24 1.60 3.44 -12.85
C LYS A 24 0.70 4.30 -11.93
N ALA A 25 -0.10 5.20 -12.52
CA ALA A 25 -1.01 6.06 -11.77
C ALA A 25 -2.09 5.26 -11.03
N ALA A 26 -2.82 4.38 -11.73
CA ALA A 26 -3.84 3.52 -11.14
C ALA A 26 -3.28 2.61 -10.04
N LEU A 27 -2.07 2.08 -10.22
CA LEU A 27 -1.40 1.28 -9.18
C LEU A 27 -1.11 2.12 -7.92
N ARG A 28 -0.64 3.35 -8.07
CA ARG A 28 -0.38 4.26 -6.94
C ARG A 28 -1.67 4.67 -6.24
N GLU A 29 -2.74 4.93 -6.98
CA GLU A 29 -4.08 5.19 -6.41
C GLU A 29 -4.60 3.99 -5.61
N ALA A 30 -4.45 2.77 -6.13
CA ALA A 30 -4.82 1.56 -5.40
C ALA A 30 -3.99 1.38 -4.12
N ILE A 31 -2.67 1.62 -4.17
CA ILE A 31 -1.80 1.61 -2.98
C ILE A 31 -2.31 2.62 -1.95
N LEU A 32 -2.62 3.85 -2.36
CA LEU A 32 -3.12 4.88 -1.46
C LEU A 32 -4.46 4.47 -0.83
N ALA A 33 -5.41 4.00 -1.64
CA ALA A 33 -6.71 3.55 -1.16
C ALA A 33 -6.59 2.38 -0.16
N LEU A 34 -5.71 1.42 -0.42
CA LEU A 34 -5.44 0.30 0.49
C LEU A 34 -4.82 0.78 1.80
N THR A 35 -3.80 1.63 1.73
CA THR A 35 -3.07 2.16 2.88
C THR A 35 -3.85 3.21 3.69
N SER A 36 -4.94 3.75 3.14
CA SER A 36 -5.93 4.54 3.85
C SER A 36 -6.85 3.69 4.75
N LEU A 37 -7.10 2.42 4.40
CA LEU A 37 -7.93 1.53 5.23
C LEU A 37 -7.20 1.10 6.51
N ARG A 38 -5.91 0.78 6.40
CA ARG A 38 -5.01 0.42 7.49
C ARG A 38 -3.55 0.51 7.04
N ALA A 39 -2.62 0.42 7.98
CA ALA A 39 -1.22 0.19 7.64
C ALA A 39 -1.06 -1.20 7.00
N TRP A 40 -0.33 -1.28 5.89
CA TRP A 40 -0.02 -2.53 5.19
C TRP A 40 1.47 -2.82 5.19
N HIS A 41 1.83 -4.06 5.50
CA HIS A 41 3.18 -4.54 5.30
C HIS A 41 3.47 -4.67 3.79
N PRO A 42 4.67 -4.31 3.29
CA PRO A 42 4.98 -4.32 1.86
C PRO A 42 4.78 -5.69 1.20
N THR A 43 5.12 -6.80 1.87
CA THR A 43 4.86 -8.15 1.32
C THR A 43 3.38 -8.51 1.27
N GLU A 44 2.54 -8.06 2.22
CA GLU A 44 1.10 -8.28 2.16
C GLU A 44 0.48 -7.48 1.01
N LEU A 45 0.88 -6.22 0.88
CA LEU A 45 0.41 -5.32 -0.16
C LEU A 45 0.78 -5.83 -1.55
N ALA A 46 2.03 -6.29 -1.71
CA ALA A 46 2.52 -6.86 -2.96
C ALA A 46 1.77 -8.14 -3.36
N LYS A 47 1.46 -9.02 -2.39
CA LYS A 47 0.62 -10.21 -2.64
C LYS A 47 -0.77 -9.83 -3.15
N LYS A 48 -1.40 -8.81 -2.54
CA LYS A 48 -2.73 -8.34 -2.97
C LYS A 48 -2.70 -7.72 -4.36
N LEU A 49 -1.64 -6.98 -4.69
CA LEU A 49 -1.47 -6.34 -6.00
C LEU A 49 -0.85 -7.27 -7.05
N SER A 50 -0.63 -8.55 -6.74
CA SER A 50 0.09 -9.51 -7.59
C SER A 50 1.41 -8.93 -8.13
N TYR A 51 2.16 -8.23 -7.26
CA TYR A 51 3.39 -7.52 -7.58
C TYR A 51 4.57 -8.08 -6.76
N SER A 52 5.80 -7.79 -7.20
CA SER A 52 7.01 -8.15 -6.43
C SER A 52 7.19 -7.18 -5.25
N PRO A 53 7.37 -7.67 -4.00
CA PRO A 53 7.56 -6.80 -2.82
C PRO A 53 8.71 -5.80 -2.96
N ASP A 54 9.85 -6.26 -3.47
CA ASP A 54 11.05 -5.42 -3.63
C ASP A 54 10.81 -4.33 -4.66
N LYS A 55 10.27 -4.71 -5.83
CA LYS A 55 9.95 -3.76 -6.91
C LYS A 55 8.85 -2.78 -6.50
N LEU A 56 7.85 -3.24 -5.73
CA LEU A 56 6.78 -2.38 -5.23
C LEU A 56 7.38 -1.31 -4.30
N THR A 57 8.26 -1.72 -3.41
CA THR A 57 8.89 -0.84 -2.43
C THR A 57 9.81 0.17 -3.11
N GLU A 58 10.70 -0.30 -3.99
CA GLU A 58 11.68 0.53 -4.69
C GLU A 58 11.01 1.52 -5.67
N ARG A 59 10.04 1.07 -6.46
CA ARG A 59 9.47 1.87 -7.56
C ARG A 59 8.27 2.71 -7.17
N HIS A 60 7.54 2.31 -6.13
CA HIS A 60 6.28 2.95 -5.75
C HIS A 60 6.31 3.43 -4.30
N LEU A 61 6.48 2.55 -3.31
CA LEU A 61 6.30 2.93 -1.90
C LEU A 61 7.31 3.98 -1.46
N LYS A 62 8.59 3.83 -1.80
CA LYS A 62 9.64 4.81 -1.45
C LYS A 62 9.33 6.17 -2.07
N ALA A 63 9.04 6.21 -3.37
CA ALA A 63 8.67 7.43 -4.07
C ALA A 63 7.41 8.08 -3.50
N MET A 64 6.39 7.30 -3.15
CA MET A 64 5.16 7.82 -2.54
C MET A 64 5.37 8.34 -1.11
N VAL A 65 6.34 7.80 -0.36
CA VAL A 65 6.76 8.36 0.93
C VAL A 65 7.49 9.68 0.74
N GLU A 66 8.40 9.76 -0.23
CA GLU A 66 9.13 11.00 -0.56
C GLU A 66 8.19 12.10 -1.09
N GLU A 67 7.16 11.71 -1.86
CA GLU A 67 6.08 12.58 -2.33
C GLU A 67 5.11 12.98 -1.19
N GLY A 68 5.27 12.43 0.02
CA GLY A 68 4.44 12.73 1.19
C GLY A 68 3.03 12.12 1.16
N LEU A 69 2.76 11.18 0.24
CA LEU A 69 1.50 10.46 0.12
C LEU A 69 1.40 9.29 1.11
N LEU A 70 2.54 8.69 1.46
CA LEU A 70 2.63 7.58 2.42
C LEU A 70 3.56 7.93 3.59
N GLU A 71 3.29 7.35 4.74
CA GLU A 71 4.16 7.35 5.92
C GLU A 71 4.58 5.92 6.28
N ARG A 72 5.78 5.78 6.83
CA ARG A 72 6.28 4.53 7.40
C ARG A 72 5.86 4.46 8.86
N THR A 73 5.39 3.30 9.32
CA THR A 73 5.06 3.09 10.73
C THR A 73 6.30 3.03 11.62
N HIS A 74 7.43 2.57 11.08
CA HIS A 74 8.75 2.60 11.73
C HIS A 74 9.73 3.42 10.88
N PRO A 75 9.75 4.76 11.02
CA PRO A 75 10.64 5.61 10.24
C PRO A 75 12.12 5.39 10.60
N ASP A 76 12.41 5.14 11.88
CA ASP A 76 13.78 5.00 12.41
C ASP A 76 14.47 3.70 11.99
N ASN A 77 13.69 2.67 11.64
CA ASN A 77 14.21 1.39 11.17
C ASN A 77 13.45 0.93 9.91
N PRO A 78 13.93 1.32 8.71
CA PRO A 78 13.34 0.88 7.45
C PRO A 78 13.31 -0.63 7.24
N ALA A 79 14.25 -1.36 7.84
CA ALA A 79 14.37 -2.82 7.76
C ALA A 79 13.61 -3.55 8.88
N HIS A 80 12.78 -2.84 9.65
CA HIS A 80 12.02 -3.43 10.74
C HIS A 80 11.06 -4.51 10.19
N PRO A 81 10.99 -5.71 10.81
CA PRO A 81 10.13 -6.80 10.34
C PRO A 81 8.63 -6.47 10.42
N ALA A 82 8.24 -5.50 11.25
CA ALA A 82 6.87 -4.98 11.32
C ALA A 82 6.68 -3.67 10.52
N GLN A 83 7.60 -3.34 9.61
CA GLN A 83 7.50 -2.12 8.81
C GLN A 83 6.23 -2.14 7.95
N ALA A 84 5.43 -1.09 8.07
CA ALA A 84 4.21 -0.94 7.30
C ALA A 84 4.10 0.47 6.73
N TYR A 85 3.28 0.59 5.70
CA TYR A 85 2.99 1.86 5.03
C TYR A 85 1.54 2.23 5.26
N ARG A 86 1.30 3.51 5.55
CA ARG A 86 -0.02 4.09 5.73
C ARG A 86 -0.16 5.32 4.86
N ALA A 87 -1.36 5.61 4.37
CA ALA A 87 -1.62 6.87 3.69
C ALA A 87 -1.53 8.03 4.68
N THR A 88 -0.82 9.08 4.28
CA THR A 88 -0.85 10.33 5.06
C THR A 88 -2.23 10.96 4.90
N ARG A 89 -2.74 11.64 5.94
CA ARG A 89 -4.01 12.40 5.86
C ARG A 89 -3.96 13.61 4.91
N ARG A 90 -2.86 13.79 4.15
CA ARG A 90 -2.64 14.94 3.25
C ARG A 90 -3.16 14.71 1.82
N GLY A 91 -3.97 13.67 1.58
CA GLY A 91 -4.70 13.46 0.33
C GLY A 91 -6.02 14.20 0.31
#